data_AF-A0A8H4JLE3-F1
#
_entry.id   AF-A0A8H4JLE3-F1
#
_cell.length_a   1.000
_cell.length_b   1.000
_cell.length_c   1.000
_cell.angle_alpha   90.00
_cell.angle_beta   90.00
_cell.angle_gamma   90.00
#
_symmetry.space_group_name_H-M   'P 1'
#
loop_
_entity.id
_entity.type
_entity.pdbx_description
1 polymer ?
#
loop_
_entity_poly.entity_id
_entity_poly.type
_entity_poly.pdbx_seq_one_letter_code
_entity_poly.pdbx_strand_id
1 'polypeptide(L)'
;MSLRDIQRSMNRDPEGHGISALGFDGVLRTFDAERNVLDAIGLNPTQIKEYYDGLPIPDRFLTADGRNVSRKDMFSPNLEDIPRKPTEEDRARTRAYNEELKRRGVSCCVADKSADDGESKSNRT
;
A
#
# COMPACT_ATOMS: atom_id res chain seq x y z
N MET A 1 -2.90 5.18 -20.51
CA MET A 1 -3.16 5.56 -19.11
C MET A 1 -1.84 5.45 -18.36
N SER A 2 -1.42 6.48 -17.62
CA SER A 2 -0.16 6.44 -16.86
C SER A 2 -0.29 5.58 -15.61
N LEU A 3 0.82 5.15 -15.00
CA LEU A 3 0.78 4.46 -13.71
C LEU A 3 0.06 5.30 -12.63
N ARG A 4 0.28 6.62 -12.64
CA ARG A 4 -0.34 7.54 -11.68
C ARG A 4 -1.86 7.58 -11.82
N ASP A 5 -2.38 7.55 -13.05
CA ASP A 5 -3.82 7.52 -13.29
C ASP A 5 -4.44 6.20 -12.80
N ILE A 6 -3.76 5.08 -13.05
CA ILE A 6 -4.15 3.75 -12.56
C ILE A 6 -4.24 3.75 -11.03
N GLN A 7 -3.18 4.20 -10.35
CA GLN A 7 -3.14 4.25 -8.88
C GLN A 7 -4.21 5.13 -8.26
N ARG A 8 -4.70 6.15 -8.99
CA ARG A 8 -5.80 7.03 -8.57
C ARG A 8 -7.17 6.42 -8.80
N SER A 9 -7.33 5.58 -9.82
CA SER A 9 -8.61 4.94 -10.13
C SER A 9 -8.87 3.65 -9.34
N MET A 10 -7.83 3.04 -8.75
CA MET A 10 -7.98 1.80 -7.99
C MET A 10 -8.72 2.00 -6.68
N ASN A 11 -9.58 1.03 -6.33
CA ASN A 11 -10.25 1.04 -5.03
C ASN A 11 -9.23 0.86 -3.90
N ARG A 12 -9.40 1.60 -2.81
CA ARG A 12 -8.56 1.54 -1.63
C ARG A 12 -9.40 1.22 -0.40
N ASP A 13 -8.71 0.79 0.63
CA ASP A 13 -9.31 0.60 1.93
C ASP A 13 -9.92 1.93 2.43
N PRO A 14 -11.22 1.98 2.72
CA PRO A 14 -11.89 3.22 3.11
C PRO A 14 -11.38 3.77 4.45
N GLU A 15 -10.86 2.90 5.34
CA GLU A 15 -10.27 3.29 6.61
C GLU A 15 -8.83 3.82 6.44
N GLY A 16 -8.20 3.60 5.28
CA GLY A 16 -6.85 4.06 4.97
C GLY A 16 -5.75 3.23 5.64
N HIS A 17 -6.05 2.03 6.11
CA HIS A 17 -5.12 1.06 6.69
C HIS A 17 -4.60 0.04 5.67
N GLY A 18 -5.16 0.07 4.47
CA GLY A 18 -4.73 -0.73 3.33
C GLY A 18 -3.37 -0.33 2.73
N ILE A 19 -2.90 -1.16 1.81
CA ILE A 19 -1.63 -0.96 1.10
C ILE A 19 -1.77 -1.29 -0.39
N SER A 20 -0.83 -0.83 -1.20
CA SER A 20 -0.69 -1.26 -2.59
C SER A 20 0.63 -1.99 -2.78
N ALA A 21 0.63 -3.06 -3.56
CA ALA A 21 1.86 -3.78 -3.91
C ALA A 21 1.79 -4.33 -5.34
N LEU A 22 2.94 -4.30 -6.01
CA LEU A 22 3.16 -4.91 -7.31
C LEU A 22 3.62 -6.36 -7.11
N GLY A 23 2.83 -7.33 -7.58
CA GLY A 23 3.21 -8.74 -7.58
C GLY A 23 4.15 -9.08 -8.74
N PHE A 24 4.94 -10.13 -8.60
CA PHE A 24 5.89 -10.61 -9.62
C PHE A 24 5.21 -11.03 -10.92
N ASP A 25 3.90 -11.28 -10.88
CA ASP A 25 3.05 -11.48 -12.05
C ASP A 25 2.75 -10.19 -12.84
N GLY A 26 3.29 -9.04 -12.42
CA GLY A 26 3.11 -7.74 -13.06
C GLY A 26 1.76 -7.08 -12.74
N VAL A 27 1.02 -7.60 -11.75
CA VAL A 27 -0.29 -7.06 -11.35
C VAL A 27 -0.13 -6.18 -10.12
N LEU A 28 -0.57 -4.93 -10.24
CA LEU A 28 -0.67 -4.00 -9.11
C LEU A 28 -1.97 -4.29 -8.37
N ARG A 29 -1.88 -4.51 -7.06
CA ARG A 29 -3.01 -4.82 -6.19
C ARG A 29 -3.13 -3.80 -5.08
N THR A 30 -4.36 -3.52 -4.68
CA THR A 30 -4.68 -2.86 -3.41
C THR A 30 -5.22 -3.89 -2.44
N PHE A 31 -4.80 -3.77 -1.18
CA PHE A 31 -5.17 -4.67 -0.11
C PHE A 31 -5.79 -3.88 1.04
N ASP A 32 -6.71 -4.50 1.77
CA ASP A 32 -7.17 -3.98 3.05
C ASP A 32 -6.14 -4.25 4.18
N ALA A 33 -6.50 -3.84 5.41
CA ALA A 33 -5.70 -4.12 6.61
C ALA A 33 -5.44 -5.62 6.82
N GLU A 34 -6.40 -6.46 6.44
CA GLU A 34 -6.38 -7.90 6.58
C GLU A 34 -5.72 -8.64 5.39
N ARG A 35 -5.15 -7.90 4.43
CA ARG A 35 -4.50 -8.43 3.22
C ARG A 35 -5.46 -9.12 2.26
N ASN A 36 -6.75 -8.80 2.30
CA ASN A 36 -7.68 -9.17 1.24
C ASN A 36 -7.50 -8.22 0.06
N VAL A 37 -7.57 -8.75 -1.17
CA VAL A 37 -7.46 -7.93 -2.39
C VAL A 37 -8.74 -7.13 -2.60
N LEU A 38 -8.62 -5.81 -2.67
CA LEU A 38 -9.71 -4.87 -2.93
C LEU A 38 -9.86 -4.54 -4.41
N ASP A 39 -8.72 -4.36 -5.09
CA ASP A 39 -8.66 -4.12 -6.52
C ASP A 39 -7.34 -4.64 -7.10
N ALA A 40 -7.34 -4.88 -8.39
CA ALA A 40 -6.20 -5.41 -9.12
C ALA A 40 -6.20 -4.94 -10.57
N ILE A 41 -5.04 -4.50 -11.06
CA ILE A 41 -4.84 -4.08 -12.45
C ILE A 41 -3.51 -4.64 -12.95
N GLY A 42 -3.56 -5.32 -14.09
CA GLY A 42 -2.37 -5.77 -14.80
C GLY A 42 -1.61 -4.61 -15.41
N LEU A 43 -0.36 -4.41 -14.98
CA LEU A 43 0.51 -3.38 -15.54
C LEU A 43 1.25 -3.92 -16.77
N ASN A 44 1.49 -3.05 -17.74
CA ASN A 44 2.40 -3.36 -18.85
C ASN A 44 3.88 -3.12 -18.45
N PRO A 45 4.86 -3.62 -19.22
CA PRO A 45 6.28 -3.45 -18.89
C PRO A 45 6.74 -2.00 -18.73
N THR A 46 6.15 -1.05 -19.47
CA THR A 46 6.47 0.38 -19.33
C THR A 46 5.97 0.92 -18.00
N GLN A 47 4.76 0.57 -17.58
CA GLN A 47 4.19 0.96 -16.29
C GLN A 47 4.92 0.31 -15.10
N ILE A 48 5.42 -0.91 -15.28
CA ILE A 48 6.27 -1.59 -14.29
C ILE A 48 7.59 -0.82 -14.14
N LYS A 49 8.20 -0.35 -15.23
CA LYS A 49 9.38 0.53 -15.16
C LYS A 49 9.06 1.86 -14.47
N GLU A 50 7.92 2.47 -14.77
CA GLU A 50 7.45 3.68 -14.07
C GLU A 50 7.28 3.46 -12.55
N TYR A 51 6.87 2.25 -12.14
CA TYR A 51 6.70 1.91 -10.71
C TYR A 51 8.02 1.95 -9.94
N TYR A 52 9.13 1.67 -10.62
CA TYR A 52 10.49 1.68 -10.07
C TYR A 52 11.30 2.89 -10.54
N ASP A 53 10.68 3.94 -11.11
CA ASP A 53 11.41 5.08 -11.64
C ASP A 53 12.40 5.66 -10.61
N GLY A 54 13.68 5.70 -10.97
CA GLY A 54 14.78 6.09 -10.08
C GLY A 54 15.32 5.00 -9.14
N LEU A 55 14.83 3.76 -9.22
CA LEU A 55 15.24 2.62 -8.39
C LEU A 55 15.68 1.42 -9.27
N PRO A 56 16.59 0.56 -8.78
CA PRO A 56 16.95 -0.67 -9.49
C PRO A 56 15.73 -1.61 -9.57
N ILE A 57 15.39 -2.03 -10.80
CA ILE A 57 14.31 -2.98 -11.05
C ILE A 57 14.82 -4.40 -10.76
N PRO A 58 14.15 -5.18 -9.89
CA PRO A 58 14.52 -6.58 -9.70
C PRO A 58 14.36 -7.39 -10.99
N ASP A 59 15.28 -8.32 -11.27
CA ASP A 59 15.31 -9.09 -12.53
C ASP A 59 13.98 -9.77 -12.88
N ARG A 60 13.24 -10.24 -11.86
CA ARG A 60 11.93 -10.88 -12.03
C ARG A 60 10.89 -9.98 -12.71
N PHE A 61 11.03 -8.66 -12.60
CA PHE A 61 10.12 -7.69 -13.20
C PHE A 61 10.51 -7.27 -14.62
N LEU A 62 11.72 -7.62 -15.09
CA LEU A 62 12.18 -7.22 -16.43
C LEU A 62 11.36 -7.87 -17.55
N THR A 63 10.80 -9.05 -17.30
CA THR A 63 9.98 -9.82 -18.24
C THR A 63 8.50 -9.90 -17.85
N ALA A 64 8.10 -9.26 -16.75
CA ALA A 64 6.73 -9.32 -16.26
C ALA A 64 5.77 -8.48 -17.14
N ASP A 65 4.56 -8.99 -17.37
CA ASP A 65 3.46 -8.29 -18.03
C ASP A 65 2.13 -8.76 -17.45
N GLY A 66 1.56 -7.96 -16.54
CA GLY A 66 0.34 -8.29 -15.82
C GLY A 66 -0.91 -8.30 -16.69
N ARG A 67 -0.84 -7.79 -17.93
CA ARG A 67 -1.98 -7.83 -18.87
C ARG A 67 -2.29 -9.24 -19.37
N ASN A 68 -1.34 -10.16 -19.23
CA ASN A 68 -1.51 -11.57 -19.60
C ASN A 68 -2.17 -12.39 -18.48
N VAL A 69 -2.37 -11.81 -17.29
CA VAL A 69 -3.02 -12.48 -16.16
C VAL A 69 -4.54 -12.39 -16.34
N SER A 70 -5.26 -13.49 -16.11
CA SER A 70 -6.72 -13.47 -16.23
C SER A 70 -7.34 -12.61 -15.12
N ARG A 71 -8.51 -12.02 -15.36
CA ARG A 71 -9.20 -11.21 -14.34
C ARG A 71 -9.44 -11.98 -13.04
N LYS A 72 -9.66 -13.30 -13.12
CA LYS A 72 -9.84 -14.15 -11.93
C LYS A 72 -8.53 -14.27 -11.14
N ASP A 73 -7.44 -14.55 -11.83
CA ASP A 73 -6.13 -14.77 -11.20
C ASP A 73 -5.54 -13.47 -10.62
N MET A 74 -5.92 -12.31 -11.17
CA MET A 74 -5.59 -11.01 -10.59
C MET A 74 -6.05 -10.87 -9.13
N PHE A 75 -7.16 -11.49 -8.72
CA PHE A 75 -7.69 -11.46 -7.34
C PHE A 75 -7.28 -12.68 -6.52
N SER A 76 -6.42 -13.55 -7.07
CA SER A 76 -5.89 -14.73 -6.38
C SER A 76 -4.36 -14.75 -6.49
N PRO A 77 -3.66 -13.76 -5.87
CA PRO A 77 -2.21 -13.67 -5.92
C PRO A 77 -1.53 -14.90 -5.32
N ASN A 78 -0.29 -15.16 -5.74
CA ASN A 78 0.58 -16.10 -5.03
C ASN A 78 0.87 -15.58 -3.63
N LEU A 79 1.14 -16.49 -2.69
CA LEU A 79 1.45 -16.12 -1.30
C LEU A 79 2.65 -15.17 -1.17
N GLU A 80 3.62 -15.29 -2.08
CA GLU A 80 4.80 -14.40 -2.14
C GLU A 80 4.47 -12.98 -2.62
N ASP A 81 3.37 -12.79 -3.35
CA ASP A 81 2.90 -11.48 -3.82
C ASP A 81 2.01 -10.76 -2.80
N ILE A 82 1.65 -11.44 -1.69
CA ILE A 82 0.86 -10.87 -0.60
C ILE A 82 1.81 -10.27 0.45
N PRO A 83 1.80 -8.94 0.66
CA PRO A 83 2.68 -8.34 1.65
C PRO A 83 2.38 -8.84 3.07
N ARG A 84 3.44 -9.20 3.81
CA ARG A 84 3.30 -9.70 5.19
C ARG A 84 2.54 -8.70 6.07
N LYS A 85 1.69 -9.22 6.96
CA LYS A 85 1.13 -8.42 8.06
C LYS A 85 2.23 -8.08 9.07
N PRO A 86 2.38 -6.80 9.48
CA PRO A 86 3.27 -6.45 10.57
C PRO A 86 2.86 -7.20 11.83
N THR A 87 3.84 -7.80 12.49
CA THR A 87 3.67 -8.41 13.82
C THR A 87 3.46 -7.32 14.87
N GLU A 88 3.01 -7.68 16.06
CA GLU A 88 2.92 -6.73 17.18
C GLU A 88 4.28 -6.11 17.53
N GLU A 89 5.34 -6.90 17.45
CA GLU A 89 6.71 -6.44 17.63
C GLU A 89 7.11 -5.43 16.54
N ASP A 90 6.82 -5.70 15.27
CA ASP A 90 7.07 -4.75 14.17
C ASP A 90 6.35 -3.42 14.44
N ARG A 91 5.08 -3.48 14.85
CA ARG A 91 4.28 -2.29 15.18
C ARG A 91 4.86 -1.53 16.38
N ALA A 92 5.31 -2.24 17.42
CA ALA A 92 5.95 -1.63 18.58
C ALA A 92 7.26 -0.93 18.20
N ARG A 93 8.12 -1.58 17.39
CA ARG A 93 9.37 -0.98 16.90
C ARG A 93 9.09 0.26 16.04
N THR A 94 8.12 0.20 15.12
CA THR A 94 7.72 1.35 14.31
C THR A 94 7.21 2.50 15.17
N ARG A 95 6.39 2.23 16.19
CA ARG A 95 5.92 3.28 17.14
C ARG A 95 7.08 3.92 17.87
N ALA A 96 7.98 3.14 18.47
CA ALA A 96 9.14 3.65 19.19
C ALA A 96 10.06 4.50 18.29
N TYR A 97 10.32 4.03 17.06
CA TYR A 97 11.11 4.77 16.08
C TYR A 97 10.46 6.10 15.67
N ASN A 98 9.15 6.09 15.43
CA ASN A 98 8.40 7.31 15.09
C ASN A 98 8.41 8.32 16.24
N GLU A 99 8.27 7.86 17.49
CA GLU A 99 8.39 8.73 18.68
C GLU A 99 9.79 9.34 18.79
N GLU A 100 10.84 8.57 18.52
CA GLU A 100 12.22 9.06 18.51
C GLU A 100 12.44 10.13 17.42
N LEU A 101 11.91 9.91 16.22
CA LEU A 101 11.95 10.90 15.14
C LEU A 101 11.21 12.18 15.51
N LYS A 102 10.01 12.07 16.12
CA LYS A 102 9.26 13.23 16.63
C LYS A 102 10.07 14.00 17.68
N ARG A 103 10.75 13.32 18.61
CA ARG A 103 11.65 13.97 19.59
C ARG A 103 12.83 14.69 18.95
N ARG A 104 13.34 14.16 17.82
CA ARG A 104 14.42 14.78 17.04
C ARG A 104 13.93 15.94 16.16
N GLY A 105 12.64 16.26 16.18
CA GLY A 105 12.05 17.28 15.30
C GLY A 105 11.98 16.88 13.83
N VAL A 106 12.17 15.59 13.53
CA VAL A 106 12.00 15.06 12.17
C VAL A 106 10.51 14.79 11.97
N SER A 107 9.86 15.59 11.12
CA SER A 107 8.48 15.28 10.74
C SER A 107 8.47 14.01 9.89
N CYS A 108 7.89 12.94 10.43
CA CYS A 108 7.58 11.77 9.63
C CYS A 108 6.48 12.16 8.62
N CYS A 109 6.64 11.76 7.36
CA CYS A 109 5.65 11.98 6.29
C CYS A 109 4.31 11.23 6.49
N VAL A 110 4.14 10.57 7.64
CA VAL A 110 2.91 9.86 7.99
C VAL A 110 1.94 10.91 8.53
N ALA A 111 0.87 11.19 7.79
CA ALA A 111 -0.19 12.05 8.26
C ALA A 111 -0.72 11.49 9.58
N ASP A 112 -0.46 12.19 10.69
CA ASP A 112 -1.10 11.94 11.97
C ASP A 112 -2.61 12.19 11.79
N LYS A 113 -3.36 11.16 11.40
CA LYS A 113 -4.79 11.13 11.69
C LYS A 113 -4.92 10.64 13.13
N SER A 114 -4.82 11.57 14.06
CA SER A 114 -5.26 11.38 15.43
C SER A 114 -6.73 10.96 15.40
N ALA A 115 -6.99 9.70 15.74
CA ALA A 115 -8.28 9.27 16.24
C ALA A 115 -8.46 9.96 17.61
N ASP A 116 -9.23 11.04 17.63
CA ASP A 116 -9.66 11.66 18.88
C ASP A 116 -11.06 11.15 19.17
N ASP A 117 -11.12 10.17 20.07
CA ASP A 117 -12.33 9.68 20.68
C ASP A 117 -12.85 10.71 21.69
N GLY A 118 -14.11 11.14 21.49
CA GLY A 118 -15.02 11.39 22.60
C GLY A 118 -14.83 12.66 23.45
N GLU A 119 -15.91 13.46 23.43
CA GLU A 119 -16.59 14.01 24.62
C GLU A 119 -16.88 15.52 24.48
N SER A 120 -17.90 15.86 23.67
CA SER A 120 -18.54 17.18 23.74
C SER A 120 -19.47 17.22 24.94
N LYS A 121 -18.94 17.57 26.12
CA LYS A 121 -19.78 17.99 27.26
C LYS A 121 -20.42 19.34 26.95
N SER A 122 -21.75 19.30 26.93
CA SER A 122 -22.68 20.39 27.18
C SER A 122 -22.15 21.42 28.17
N ASN A 123 -22.32 22.71 27.87
CA ASN A 123 -23.05 23.68 28.69
C ASN A 123 -22.92 25.09 28.07
N ARG A 124 -24.06 25.67 27.66
CA ARG A 124 -24.21 27.11 27.44
C ARG A 124 -25.38 27.58 28.29
N THR A 125 -25.07 28.36 29.32
CA THR A 125 -26.00 29.31 29.96
C THR A 125 -25.76 30.67 29.34
#